data_AF-A0A2E3X060-F1
#
_entry.id   AF-A0A2E3X060-F1
#
_cell.length_a   1.000
_cell.length_b   1.000
_cell.length_c   1.000
_cell.angle_alpha   90.00
_cell.angle_beta   90.00
_cell.angle_gamma   90.00
#
_symmetry.space_group_name_H-M   'P 1'
#
loop_
_entity.id
_entity.type
_entity.pdbx_description
1 polymer ?
#
loop_
_entity_poly.entity_id
_entity_poly.type
_entity_poly.pdbx_seq_one_letter_code
_entity_poly.pdbx_strand_id
1 'polypeptide(L)'
;MAGDVLEGEDPEQADMMDEMCILVDEGDMPIGSASKLDCHRGAGLRHRAFSVLIFDEQNRLLLQKRASDKITFPGVWANSCCSHPLDIEGERETDDASGVRNAAVRKMEQELGIPIGTISQESLQFVTRMEYEARMNEVWVEHEIDHVLVTRANVEVNPNPNEIDECRWVTQNELEDMVKAHNAGELVIAPWFDLIRINLLKDWWNDIDDMSKHVDGVIHRFIKERPDRAGLSMMERHRVAAEQCIARAIEKSTEPRLAGAMMHLIEGGGKRLRAVLPSLVGEAVGHHHAGHHDLGAAIEIIHNFTLVHDDIMDNDPIRRGRPAVHIAYDMPTAINAGDAMLALAFEMIAESKDIRGDMMRDLVRVIGRMVRNVSEGQQMDMDFENREDMVSEEEYLQMISGKTAAMFETCALTGAMLSGASNEIQQACRMWGLETGLCFQLMDDIIDITGDTETLGKPAGSDVLEGKRTLMAIHALKQDPADLPAFHAIFGKGESGKDLLPKAIEEMNSVGSIEYGRNRAMEHHSAAHIHLRNLEVSEARTILENLTDWQLERMS
;
A
#
# COMPACT_ATOMS: atom_id res chain seq x y z
N MET A 1 -9.87 -14.47 10.61
CA MET A 1 -9.57 -15.90 10.85
C MET A 1 -8.27 -16.20 10.15
N ALA A 2 -7.28 -16.75 10.85
CA ALA A 2 -6.12 -17.32 10.19
C ALA A 2 -6.57 -18.67 9.59
N GLY A 3 -6.91 -18.67 8.30
CA GLY A 3 -6.68 -19.87 7.50
C GLY A 3 -5.17 -20.07 7.43
N ASP A 4 -4.70 -21.28 7.67
CA ASP A 4 -3.30 -21.51 7.96
C ASP A 4 -2.46 -21.21 6.71
N VAL A 5 -1.56 -20.22 6.81
CA VAL A 5 -0.80 -19.72 5.65
C VAL A 5 0.25 -20.74 5.18
N LEU A 6 0.44 -21.79 5.98
CA LEU A 6 1.29 -22.94 5.73
C LEU A 6 0.50 -24.19 5.28
N GLU A 7 -0.82 -24.08 5.04
CA GLU A 7 -1.66 -25.21 4.64
C GLU A 7 -1.29 -25.73 3.23
N GLY A 8 -0.51 -26.81 3.19
CA GLY A 8 -0.04 -27.45 1.97
C GLY A 8 1.46 -27.27 1.69
N GLU A 9 2.17 -26.51 2.52
CA GLU A 9 3.63 -26.39 2.48
C GLU A 9 4.32 -27.66 3.02
N ASP A 10 5.62 -27.82 2.74
CA ASP A 10 6.41 -28.93 3.28
C ASP A 10 6.51 -28.84 4.83
N PRO A 11 6.31 -29.95 5.59
CA PRO A 11 6.32 -29.90 7.04
C PRO A 11 7.64 -29.41 7.67
N GLU A 12 8.80 -29.72 7.09
CA GLU A 12 10.08 -29.24 7.63
C GLU A 12 10.27 -27.74 7.33
N GLN A 13 9.77 -27.26 6.19
CA GLN A 13 9.74 -25.81 5.88
C GLN A 13 8.75 -25.06 6.77
N ALA A 14 7.61 -25.65 7.10
CA ALA A 14 6.63 -25.09 8.03
C ALA A 14 7.17 -25.02 9.46
N ASP A 15 7.80 -26.09 9.97
CA ASP A 15 8.46 -26.09 11.29
C ASP A 15 9.58 -25.02 11.37
N MET A 16 10.30 -24.77 10.28
CA MET A 16 11.30 -23.70 10.21
C MET A 16 10.70 -22.27 10.22
N MET A 17 9.39 -22.10 10.07
CA MET A 17 8.75 -20.78 10.17
C MET A 17 8.53 -20.30 11.61
N ASP A 18 8.61 -21.21 12.58
CA ASP A 18 8.59 -20.90 14.02
C ASP A 18 9.98 -20.46 14.57
N GLU A 19 11.03 -20.51 13.74
CA GLU A 19 12.37 -19.99 14.11
C GLU A 19 12.28 -18.51 14.52
N MET A 20 12.84 -18.16 15.69
CA MET A 20 12.80 -16.77 16.19
C MET A 20 13.96 -15.95 15.60
N CYS A 21 13.67 -15.08 14.64
CA CYS A 21 14.63 -14.14 14.07
C CYS A 21 14.89 -12.94 14.99
N ILE A 22 16.11 -12.40 14.95
CA ILE A 22 16.48 -11.18 15.68
C ILE A 22 15.95 -9.95 14.92
N LEU A 23 15.01 -9.22 15.50
CA LEU A 23 14.55 -7.93 14.99
C LEU A 23 15.60 -6.84 15.29
N VAL A 24 15.85 -5.97 14.32
CA VAL A 24 16.87 -4.91 14.44
C VAL A 24 16.35 -3.54 14.01
N ASP A 25 16.94 -2.48 14.55
CA ASP A 25 16.72 -1.11 14.06
C ASP A 25 17.58 -0.77 12.82
N GLU A 26 17.48 0.47 12.35
CA GLU A 26 18.28 0.99 11.22
C GLU A 26 19.79 0.97 11.45
N GLY A 27 20.22 0.89 12.72
CA GLY A 27 21.62 0.81 13.13
C GLY A 27 22.14 -0.60 13.30
N ASP A 28 21.36 -1.64 12.97
CA ASP A 28 21.66 -3.05 13.25
C ASP A 28 21.77 -3.34 14.76
N MET A 29 21.02 -2.62 15.60
CA MET A 29 20.89 -2.90 17.03
C MET A 29 19.68 -3.81 17.28
N PRO A 30 19.82 -4.92 18.04
CA PRO A 30 18.68 -5.78 18.39
C PRO A 30 17.61 -5.02 19.19
N ILE A 31 16.37 -5.07 18.71
CA ILE A 31 15.19 -4.43 19.35
C ILE A 31 14.14 -5.44 19.86
N GLY A 32 14.25 -6.71 19.47
CA GLY A 32 13.35 -7.77 19.89
C GLY A 32 13.53 -9.02 19.03
N SER A 33 12.53 -9.89 19.03
CA SER A 33 12.46 -11.05 18.15
C SER A 33 11.03 -11.35 17.75
N ALA A 34 10.87 -11.98 16.59
CA ALA A 34 9.58 -12.46 16.06
C ALA A 34 9.80 -13.78 15.32
N SER A 35 8.73 -14.52 15.06
CA SER A 35 8.81 -15.73 14.24
C SER A 35 9.28 -15.37 12.83
N LYS A 36 9.94 -16.31 12.16
CA LYS A 36 10.31 -16.18 10.75
C LYS A 36 9.08 -15.95 9.87
N LEU A 37 7.95 -16.59 10.22
CA LEU A 37 6.64 -16.33 9.62
C LEU A 37 6.24 -14.84 9.67
N ASP A 38 6.31 -14.22 10.85
CA ASP A 38 5.93 -12.82 11.05
C ASP A 38 6.93 -11.87 10.39
N CYS A 39 8.23 -12.20 10.44
CA CYS A 39 9.29 -11.40 9.81
C CYS A 39 9.11 -11.28 8.29
N HIS A 40 8.59 -12.33 7.64
CA HIS A 40 8.47 -12.39 6.19
C HIS A 40 7.06 -12.07 5.65
N ARG A 41 6.11 -11.67 6.51
CA ARG A 41 4.72 -11.41 6.12
C ARG A 41 4.34 -9.94 6.11
N GLY A 42 3.30 -9.62 5.32
CA GLY A 42 2.72 -8.28 5.27
C GLY A 42 3.72 -7.26 4.72
N ALA A 43 4.12 -6.29 5.54
CA ALA A 43 5.15 -5.32 5.18
C ALA A 43 6.59 -5.87 5.28
N GLY A 44 6.79 -6.96 6.03
CA GLY A 44 8.11 -7.42 6.48
C GLY A 44 8.53 -6.70 7.76
N LEU A 45 9.15 -7.44 8.69
CA LEU A 45 9.79 -6.85 9.87
C LEU A 45 11.30 -6.80 9.62
N ARG A 46 11.94 -5.66 9.89
CA ARG A 46 13.40 -5.53 9.79
C ARG A 46 14.08 -6.51 10.75
N HIS A 47 14.77 -7.49 10.20
CA HIS A 47 15.49 -8.51 10.96
C HIS A 47 16.91 -8.71 10.44
N ARG A 48 17.77 -9.36 11.23
CA ARG A 48 19.15 -9.66 10.84
C ARG A 48 19.20 -10.92 9.98
N ALA A 49 20.08 -10.92 8.98
CA ALA A 49 20.42 -12.05 8.13
C ALA A 49 21.94 -12.13 7.89
N PHE A 50 22.39 -13.16 7.17
CA PHE A 50 23.77 -13.27 6.69
C PHE A 50 23.84 -13.95 5.30
N SER A 51 24.87 -13.58 4.53
CA SER A 51 25.21 -14.15 3.24
C SER A 51 26.67 -14.61 3.24
N VAL A 52 26.90 -15.92 3.11
CA VAL A 52 28.23 -16.50 2.95
C VAL A 52 28.60 -16.62 1.47
N LEU A 53 29.83 -16.26 1.14
CA LEU A 53 30.47 -16.47 -0.15
C LEU A 53 31.72 -17.34 0.05
N ILE A 54 31.67 -18.58 -0.43
CA ILE A 54 32.75 -19.56 -0.33
C ILE A 54 33.48 -19.63 -1.67
N PHE A 55 34.76 -19.31 -1.66
CA PHE A 55 35.65 -19.46 -2.80
C PHE A 55 36.61 -20.64 -2.63
N ASP A 56 36.91 -21.36 -3.70
CA ASP A 56 37.94 -22.41 -3.69
C ASP A 56 39.35 -21.85 -4.03
N GLU A 57 40.36 -22.73 -3.99
CA GLU A 57 41.73 -22.42 -4.42
C GLU A 57 41.86 -22.13 -5.94
N GLN A 58 40.83 -22.38 -6.75
CA GLN A 58 40.82 -22.10 -8.19
C GLN A 58 40.13 -20.75 -8.53
N ASN A 59 39.72 -19.98 -7.51
CA ASN A 59 38.91 -18.76 -7.66
C ASN A 59 37.54 -19.04 -8.32
N ARG A 60 36.88 -20.14 -7.95
CA ARG A 60 35.46 -20.36 -8.24
C ARG A 60 34.62 -20.04 -7.01
N LEU A 61 33.45 -19.43 -7.23
CA LEU A 61 32.44 -19.18 -6.21
C LEU A 61 31.46 -20.35 -6.16
N LEU A 62 31.12 -20.83 -4.96
CA LEU A 62 30.03 -21.77 -4.77
C LEU A 62 28.68 -21.02 -4.77
N LEU A 63 27.74 -21.47 -5.61
CA LEU A 63 26.34 -21.01 -5.63
C LEU A 63 25.39 -22.17 -5.33
N GLN A 64 24.24 -21.84 -4.73
CA GLN A 64 23.15 -22.78 -4.53
C GLN A 64 21.89 -22.33 -5.29
N LYS A 65 21.17 -23.28 -5.86
CA LYS A 65 19.78 -23.09 -6.30
C LYS A 65 18.88 -23.54 -5.15
N ARG A 66 18.08 -22.62 -4.60
CA ARG A 66 17.12 -22.92 -3.53
C ARG A 66 16.11 -23.98 -4.00
N ALA A 67 15.72 -24.88 -3.10
CA ALA A 67 14.75 -25.94 -3.41
C ALA A 67 13.42 -25.36 -3.95
N SER A 68 12.69 -26.15 -4.74
CA SER A 68 11.36 -25.76 -5.24
C SER A 68 10.33 -25.54 -4.14
N ASP A 69 10.54 -26.19 -2.99
CA ASP A 69 9.56 -26.30 -1.92
C ASP A 69 9.83 -25.27 -0.79
N LYS A 70 10.76 -24.33 -1.02
CA LYS A 70 11.01 -23.18 -0.13
C LYS A 70 9.82 -22.21 -0.16
N ILE A 71 9.22 -21.97 1.01
CA ILE A 71 8.12 -21.01 1.19
C ILE A 71 8.49 -19.59 0.70
N THR A 72 9.73 -19.14 0.95
CA THR A 72 10.25 -17.86 0.43
C THR A 72 11.29 -18.08 -0.67
N PHE A 73 11.12 -17.38 -1.79
CA PHE A 73 11.98 -17.43 -2.98
C PHE A 73 12.40 -18.86 -3.40
N PRO A 74 11.43 -19.73 -3.79
CA PRO A 74 11.74 -21.06 -4.30
C PRO A 74 12.43 -21.01 -5.67
N GLY A 75 13.33 -21.98 -5.91
CA GLY A 75 13.93 -22.22 -7.22
C GLY A 75 14.92 -21.16 -7.73
N VAL A 76 15.22 -20.10 -6.97
CA VAL A 76 16.18 -19.05 -7.39
C VAL A 76 17.64 -19.42 -7.07
N TRP A 77 18.58 -18.91 -7.87
CA TRP A 77 20.02 -19.04 -7.67
C TRP A 77 20.56 -17.98 -6.72
N ALA A 78 21.14 -18.39 -5.59
CA ALA A 78 21.69 -17.55 -4.55
C ALA A 78 23.21 -17.77 -4.37
N ASN A 79 23.82 -16.98 -3.47
CA ASN A 79 25.17 -17.17 -2.95
C ASN A 79 25.33 -18.52 -2.20
N SER A 80 26.51 -18.80 -1.65
CA SER A 80 26.86 -20.13 -1.14
C SER A 80 25.93 -20.64 -0.02
N CYS A 81 25.59 -19.80 0.95
CA CYS A 81 24.61 -20.08 2.02
C CYS A 81 24.06 -18.74 2.53
N CYS A 82 22.75 -18.64 2.76
CA CYS A 82 22.09 -17.40 3.17
C CYS A 82 20.92 -17.69 4.12
N SER A 83 20.94 -17.10 5.32
CA SER A 83 19.99 -17.43 6.38
C SER A 83 20.01 -16.40 7.53
N HIS A 84 19.33 -16.74 8.63
CA HIS A 84 19.16 -15.85 9.79
C HIS A 84 19.94 -16.33 11.02
N PRO A 85 20.62 -15.42 11.76
CA PRO A 85 20.95 -15.66 13.15
C PRO A 85 19.67 -15.65 14.00
N LEU A 86 19.55 -16.62 14.89
CA LEU A 86 18.38 -16.80 15.73
C LEU A 86 18.52 -16.09 17.07
N ASP A 87 17.39 -15.77 17.70
CA ASP A 87 17.33 -15.13 19.01
C ASP A 87 17.69 -16.13 20.14
N ILE A 88 18.91 -16.66 20.12
CA ILE A 88 19.44 -17.67 21.04
C ILE A 88 20.83 -17.29 21.58
N GLU A 89 21.24 -17.88 22.70
CA GLU A 89 22.59 -17.71 23.25
C GLU A 89 23.64 -18.21 22.24
N GLY A 90 24.63 -17.38 21.93
CA GLY A 90 25.63 -17.65 20.90
C GLY A 90 25.30 -17.13 19.50
N GLU A 91 24.08 -16.65 19.21
CA GLU A 91 23.75 -16.00 17.92
C GLU A 91 23.27 -14.53 18.05
N ARG A 92 22.96 -14.09 19.28
CA ARG A 92 22.58 -12.70 19.59
C ARG A 92 23.78 -11.73 19.62
N GLU A 93 24.98 -12.26 19.84
CA GLU A 93 26.19 -11.50 20.14
C GLU A 93 26.69 -10.67 18.94
N THR A 94 26.84 -9.36 19.14
CA THR A 94 27.22 -8.40 18.10
C THR A 94 28.73 -8.15 18.00
N ASP A 95 29.51 -8.55 19.02
CA ASP A 95 30.95 -8.29 19.07
C ASP A 95 31.67 -9.05 17.94
N ASP A 96 32.38 -8.31 17.08
CA ASP A 96 33.08 -8.83 15.87
C ASP A 96 32.21 -9.77 15.01
N ALA A 97 30.90 -9.48 14.90
CA ALA A 97 29.92 -10.30 14.19
C ALA A 97 29.89 -11.79 14.63
N SER A 98 30.30 -12.09 15.88
CA SER A 98 30.40 -13.46 16.40
C SER A 98 29.10 -14.25 16.29
N GLY A 99 27.96 -13.67 16.66
CA GLY A 99 26.66 -14.34 16.56
C GLY A 99 26.28 -14.72 15.13
N VAL A 100 26.61 -13.86 14.16
CA VAL A 100 26.42 -14.12 12.73
C VAL A 100 27.37 -15.21 12.21
N ARG A 101 28.65 -15.20 12.62
CA ARG A 101 29.60 -16.27 12.26
C ARG A 101 29.17 -17.63 12.82
N ASN A 102 28.57 -17.65 14.00
CA ASN A 102 28.03 -18.86 14.63
C ASN A 102 26.82 -19.40 13.86
N ALA A 103 25.87 -18.53 13.52
CA ALA A 103 24.72 -18.87 12.68
C ALA A 103 25.14 -19.39 11.30
N ALA A 104 26.13 -18.75 10.67
CA ALA A 104 26.68 -19.18 9.39
C ALA A 104 27.31 -20.58 9.45
N VAL A 105 28.08 -20.90 10.50
CA VAL A 105 28.62 -22.26 10.68
C VAL A 105 27.51 -23.29 10.86
N ARG A 106 26.48 -23.00 11.68
CA ARG A 106 25.30 -23.88 11.84
C ARG A 106 24.57 -24.13 10.51
N LYS A 107 24.31 -23.06 9.76
CA LYS A 107 23.53 -23.14 8.52
C LYS A 107 24.32 -23.72 7.35
N MET A 108 25.64 -23.57 7.28
CA MET A 108 26.47 -24.30 6.31
C MET A 108 26.45 -25.82 6.56
N GLU A 109 26.34 -26.27 7.82
CA GLU A 109 26.11 -27.69 8.11
C GLU A 109 24.69 -28.13 7.71
N GLN A 110 23.66 -27.34 8.05
CA GLN A 110 22.26 -27.67 7.77
C GLN A 110 21.88 -27.62 6.27
N GLU A 111 22.35 -26.61 5.53
CA GLU A 111 22.01 -26.37 4.11
C GLU A 111 22.98 -27.13 3.19
N LEU A 112 24.29 -26.90 3.34
CA LEU A 112 25.32 -27.44 2.42
C LEU A 112 25.91 -28.79 2.85
N GLY A 113 25.61 -29.27 4.07
CA GLY A 113 26.23 -30.48 4.62
C GLY A 113 27.72 -30.35 4.93
N ILE A 114 28.25 -29.12 5.07
CA ILE A 114 29.66 -28.88 5.40
C ILE A 114 29.84 -29.12 6.91
N PRO A 115 30.66 -30.10 7.35
CA PRO A 115 30.77 -30.42 8.76
C PRO A 115 31.31 -29.27 9.61
N ILE A 116 30.77 -29.10 10.83
CA ILE A 116 31.29 -28.11 11.78
C ILE A 116 32.81 -28.30 11.98
N GLY A 117 33.55 -27.19 11.88
CA GLY A 117 35.01 -27.16 12.01
C GLY A 117 35.77 -27.32 10.69
N THR A 118 35.12 -27.65 9.57
CA THR A 118 35.74 -27.57 8.23
C THR A 118 36.03 -26.12 7.84
N ILE A 119 35.07 -25.22 8.11
CA ILE A 119 35.25 -23.76 8.06
C ILE A 119 35.15 -23.26 9.51
N SER A 120 36.19 -22.61 10.01
CA SER A 120 36.18 -22.06 11.38
C SER A 120 35.53 -20.69 11.41
N GLN A 121 34.99 -20.28 12.56
CA GLN A 121 34.35 -18.97 12.73
C GLN A 121 35.32 -17.82 12.41
N GLU A 122 36.60 -17.96 12.78
CA GLU A 122 37.67 -16.99 12.52
C GLU A 122 38.05 -16.91 11.04
N SER A 123 37.74 -17.94 10.24
CA SER A 123 37.96 -17.95 8.79
C SER A 123 36.83 -17.28 7.99
N LEU A 124 35.68 -17.02 8.63
CA LEU A 124 34.57 -16.25 8.06
C LEU A 124 34.87 -14.75 8.22
N GLN A 125 35.57 -14.19 7.23
CA GLN A 125 35.90 -12.78 7.20
C GLN A 125 34.60 -11.97 7.03
N PHE A 126 34.26 -11.19 8.06
CA PHE A 126 33.18 -10.20 7.95
C PHE A 126 33.66 -9.07 7.06
N VAL A 127 32.95 -8.84 5.95
CA VAL A 127 33.32 -7.81 4.97
C VAL A 127 32.48 -6.55 5.18
N THR A 128 31.16 -6.67 5.13
CA THR A 128 30.27 -5.51 5.28
C THR A 128 28.84 -5.96 5.61
N ARG A 129 27.93 -5.01 5.81
CA ARG A 129 26.49 -5.25 5.90
C ARG A 129 25.78 -4.58 4.74
N MET A 130 24.65 -5.14 4.33
CA MET A 130 23.70 -4.47 3.47
C MET A 130 22.28 -4.54 4.05
N GLU A 131 21.51 -3.46 3.94
CA GLU A 131 20.07 -3.52 4.20
C GLU A 131 19.35 -3.67 2.87
N TYR A 132 18.40 -4.60 2.74
CA TYR A 132 17.60 -4.75 1.52
C TYR A 132 16.14 -5.10 1.80
N GLU A 133 15.30 -4.89 0.78
CA GLU A 133 13.91 -5.33 0.77
C GLU A 133 13.60 -6.01 -0.58
N ALA A 134 13.00 -7.20 -0.52
CA ALA A 134 12.60 -7.96 -1.71
C ALA A 134 11.23 -8.60 -1.49
N ARG A 135 10.23 -8.21 -2.27
CA ARG A 135 8.89 -8.82 -2.22
C ARG A 135 8.77 -9.94 -3.24
N MET A 136 8.43 -11.15 -2.78
CA MET A 136 8.15 -12.27 -3.67
C MET A 136 6.72 -12.19 -4.22
N ASN A 137 5.73 -11.95 -3.36
CA ASN A 137 4.32 -11.81 -3.73
C ASN A 137 3.54 -10.99 -2.69
N GLU A 138 2.20 -11.03 -2.73
CA GLU A 138 1.34 -10.31 -1.78
C GLU A 138 1.51 -10.78 -0.32
N VAL A 139 1.92 -12.03 -0.10
CA VAL A 139 2.10 -12.64 1.21
C VAL A 139 3.52 -12.43 1.73
N TRP A 140 4.52 -12.73 0.90
CA TRP A 140 5.91 -12.95 1.31
C TRP A 140 6.87 -11.84 0.86
N VAL A 141 7.71 -11.40 1.79
CA VAL A 141 8.71 -10.33 1.62
C VAL A 141 9.92 -10.58 2.52
N GLU A 142 11.11 -10.20 2.07
CA GLU A 142 12.31 -10.06 2.91
C GLU A 142 12.52 -8.58 3.21
N HIS A 143 12.81 -8.24 4.48
CA HIS A 143 13.34 -6.93 4.90
C HIS A 143 14.45 -7.17 5.91
N GLU A 144 15.69 -7.14 5.43
CA GLU A 144 16.83 -7.70 6.15
C GLU A 144 18.00 -6.72 6.24
N ILE A 145 18.72 -6.74 7.37
CA ILE A 145 20.12 -6.31 7.45
C ILE A 145 20.98 -7.58 7.33
N ASP A 146 21.48 -7.80 6.12
CA ASP A 146 22.31 -8.93 5.73
C ASP A 146 23.79 -8.66 6.00
N HIS A 147 24.43 -9.56 6.75
CA HIS A 147 25.86 -9.53 7.06
C HIS A 147 26.64 -10.39 6.05
N VAL A 148 27.48 -9.76 5.24
CA VAL A 148 28.23 -10.45 4.17
C VAL A 148 29.53 -11.02 4.71
N LEU A 149 29.63 -12.34 4.69
CA LEU A 149 30.80 -13.12 5.11
C LEU A 149 31.50 -13.73 3.88
N VAL A 150 32.82 -13.65 3.83
CA VAL A 150 33.64 -14.27 2.78
C VAL A 150 34.63 -15.24 3.41
N THR A 151 34.81 -16.40 2.77
CA THR A 151 35.83 -17.38 3.17
C THR A 151 36.41 -18.10 1.96
N ARG A 152 37.65 -18.57 2.11
CA ARG A 152 38.34 -19.41 1.13
C ARG A 152 38.53 -20.80 1.70
N ALA A 153 37.81 -21.78 1.15
CA ALA A 153 37.83 -23.16 1.61
C ALA A 153 37.53 -24.13 0.47
N ASN A 154 38.40 -25.13 0.29
CA ASN A 154 38.10 -26.30 -0.53
C ASN A 154 37.16 -27.22 0.27
N VAL A 155 35.86 -27.11 0.02
CA VAL A 155 34.82 -27.92 0.69
C VAL A 155 34.18 -28.94 -0.24
N GLU A 156 33.85 -30.09 0.31
CA GLU A 156 32.89 -31.04 -0.28
C GLU A 156 31.52 -30.71 0.29
N VAL A 157 30.51 -30.60 -0.57
CA VAL A 157 29.13 -30.27 -0.19
C VAL A 157 28.23 -31.49 -0.35
N ASN A 158 27.38 -31.72 0.64
CA ASN A 158 26.33 -32.73 0.65
C ASN A 158 25.01 -32.02 0.98
N PRO A 159 24.43 -31.29 0.00
CA PRO A 159 23.33 -30.38 0.26
C PRO A 159 22.08 -31.09 0.78
N ASN A 160 21.37 -30.43 1.69
CA ASN A 160 20.06 -30.87 2.14
C ASN A 160 19.02 -30.62 1.04
N PRO A 161 18.34 -31.66 0.51
CA PRO A 161 17.39 -31.51 -0.60
C PRO A 161 16.18 -30.62 -0.25
N ASN A 162 15.85 -30.48 1.04
CA ASN A 162 14.75 -29.61 1.47
C ASN A 162 15.15 -28.12 1.42
N GLU A 163 16.45 -27.80 1.39
CA GLU A 163 16.97 -26.42 1.29
C GLU A 163 17.47 -26.08 -0.14
N ILE A 164 18.05 -27.05 -0.85
CA ILE A 164 18.83 -26.85 -2.09
C ILE A 164 18.50 -27.90 -3.17
N ASP A 165 18.16 -27.42 -4.38
CA ASP A 165 18.02 -28.23 -5.61
C ASP A 165 19.38 -28.59 -6.25
N GLU A 166 20.29 -27.63 -6.34
CA GLU A 166 21.55 -27.74 -7.10
C GLU A 166 22.66 -26.89 -6.46
N CYS A 167 23.88 -27.42 -6.38
CA CYS A 167 25.08 -26.65 -6.04
C CYS A 167 26.00 -26.54 -7.26
N ARG A 168 26.61 -25.37 -7.49
CA ARG A 168 27.51 -25.14 -8.63
C ARG A 168 28.71 -24.27 -8.25
N TRP A 169 29.91 -24.75 -8.58
CA TRP A 169 31.12 -23.93 -8.57
C TRP A 169 31.24 -23.19 -9.90
N VAL A 170 31.29 -21.85 -9.87
CA VAL A 170 31.36 -21.00 -11.07
C VAL A 170 32.59 -20.10 -11.06
N THR A 171 33.25 -19.98 -12.22
CA THR A 171 34.19 -18.88 -12.49
C THR A 171 33.44 -17.55 -12.70
N GLN A 172 34.17 -16.44 -12.68
CA GLN A 172 33.61 -15.11 -12.97
C GLN A 172 32.88 -15.06 -14.33
N ASN A 173 33.45 -15.67 -15.37
CA ASN A 173 32.84 -15.72 -16.70
C ASN A 173 31.55 -16.55 -16.73
N GLU A 174 31.50 -17.68 -16.01
CA GLU A 174 30.30 -18.51 -15.92
C GLU A 174 29.19 -17.82 -15.12
N LEU A 175 29.53 -17.03 -14.10
CA LEU A 175 28.59 -16.15 -13.41
C LEU A 175 28.05 -15.06 -14.36
N GLU A 176 28.90 -14.43 -15.19
CA GLU A 176 28.42 -13.49 -16.21
C GLU A 176 27.47 -14.13 -17.24
N ASP A 177 27.70 -15.38 -17.62
CA ASP A 177 26.79 -16.13 -18.49
C ASP A 177 25.47 -16.48 -17.78
N MET A 178 25.50 -16.85 -16.50
CA MET A 178 24.28 -16.99 -15.69
C MET A 178 23.50 -15.68 -15.56
N VAL A 179 24.18 -14.53 -15.48
CA VAL A 179 23.53 -13.20 -15.49
C VAL A 179 22.89 -12.90 -16.86
N LYS A 180 23.49 -13.33 -17.98
CA LYS A 180 22.86 -13.21 -19.31
C LYS A 180 21.59 -14.07 -19.39
N ALA A 181 21.65 -15.32 -18.93
CA ALA A 181 20.49 -16.22 -18.84
C ALA A 181 19.39 -15.65 -17.93
N HIS A 182 19.77 -15.00 -16.81
CA HIS A 182 18.82 -14.31 -15.94
C HIS A 182 18.07 -13.18 -16.67
N ASN A 183 18.81 -12.30 -17.36
CA ASN A 183 18.22 -11.21 -18.15
C ASN A 183 17.38 -11.69 -19.34
N ALA A 184 17.61 -12.92 -19.81
CA ALA A 184 16.80 -13.58 -20.84
C ALA A 184 15.55 -14.29 -20.29
N GLY A 185 15.39 -14.37 -18.96
CA GLY A 185 14.30 -15.10 -18.30
C GLY A 185 14.47 -16.63 -18.28
N GLU A 186 15.67 -17.13 -18.56
CA GLU A 186 15.99 -18.56 -18.59
C GLU A 186 16.27 -19.13 -17.19
N LEU A 187 16.66 -18.27 -16.24
CA LEU A 187 16.80 -18.57 -14.82
C LEU A 187 16.51 -17.34 -13.96
N VAL A 188 16.35 -17.52 -12.65
CA VAL A 188 16.17 -16.42 -11.69
C VAL A 188 17.36 -16.39 -10.72
N ILE A 189 17.99 -15.23 -10.58
CA ILE A 189 18.98 -14.95 -9.52
C ILE A 189 18.25 -14.32 -8.34
N ALA A 190 18.62 -14.71 -7.12
CA ALA A 190 18.05 -14.20 -5.88
C ALA A 190 18.32 -12.69 -5.74
N PRO A 191 17.33 -11.87 -5.30
CA PRO A 191 17.49 -10.41 -5.21
C PRO A 191 18.69 -9.97 -4.37
N TRP A 192 18.90 -10.57 -3.20
CA TRP A 192 20.04 -10.26 -2.34
C TRP A 192 21.37 -10.58 -3.02
N PHE A 193 21.51 -11.76 -3.62
CA PHE A 193 22.74 -12.14 -4.31
C PHE A 193 23.02 -11.24 -5.51
N ASP A 194 22.00 -10.82 -6.27
CA ASP A 194 22.19 -9.88 -7.37
C ASP A 194 22.60 -8.47 -6.88
N LEU A 195 22.10 -8.02 -5.72
CA LEU A 195 22.52 -6.78 -5.07
C LEU A 195 23.98 -6.84 -4.60
N ILE A 196 24.42 -7.94 -3.97
CA ILE A 196 25.83 -8.17 -3.64
C ILE A 196 26.65 -8.17 -4.94
N ARG A 197 26.23 -8.91 -5.97
CA ARG A 197 26.91 -9.03 -7.26
C ARG A 197 27.12 -7.68 -7.96
N ILE A 198 26.08 -6.85 -8.00
CA ILE A 198 26.09 -5.56 -8.70
C ILE A 198 26.86 -4.50 -7.92
N ASN A 199 26.72 -4.45 -6.60
CA ASN A 199 27.17 -3.29 -5.82
C ASN A 199 28.45 -3.54 -5.01
N LEU A 200 28.67 -4.78 -4.56
CA LEU A 200 29.78 -5.15 -3.67
C LEU A 200 30.87 -5.95 -4.41
N LEU A 201 30.50 -7.07 -5.04
CA LEU A 201 31.40 -8.08 -5.62
C LEU A 201 32.24 -7.64 -6.85
N LYS A 202 32.14 -6.40 -7.33
CA LYS A 202 32.73 -5.94 -8.60
C LYS A 202 34.24 -6.18 -8.72
N ASP A 203 34.99 -5.90 -7.66
CA ASP A 203 36.45 -6.00 -7.65
C ASP A 203 36.98 -7.18 -6.78
N TRP A 204 36.10 -7.84 -6.02
CA TRP A 204 36.46 -8.83 -4.99
C TRP A 204 37.20 -10.05 -5.54
N TRP A 205 36.90 -10.46 -6.78
CA TRP A 205 37.47 -11.69 -7.38
C TRP A 205 39.01 -11.66 -7.50
N ASN A 206 39.62 -10.47 -7.46
CA ASN A 206 41.08 -10.28 -7.48
C ASN A 206 41.72 -10.14 -6.09
N ASP A 207 40.91 -9.96 -5.04
CA ASP A 207 41.33 -9.66 -3.66
C ASP A 207 40.89 -10.74 -2.64
N ILE A 208 40.37 -11.90 -3.09
CA ILE A 208 39.84 -12.99 -2.24
C ILE A 208 40.80 -13.41 -1.12
N ASP A 209 42.11 -13.36 -1.37
CA ASP A 209 43.15 -13.72 -0.38
C ASP A 209 43.33 -12.69 0.75
N ASP A 210 42.89 -11.44 0.56
CA ASP A 210 42.98 -10.35 1.54
C ASP A 210 41.83 -9.35 1.33
N MET A 211 40.66 -9.66 1.91
CA MET A 211 39.48 -8.81 1.84
C MET A 211 39.61 -7.51 2.63
N SER A 212 40.72 -7.23 3.34
CA SER A 212 40.86 -6.05 4.22
C SER A 212 40.63 -4.71 3.53
N LYS A 213 40.79 -4.64 2.20
CA LYS A 213 40.50 -3.46 1.36
C LYS A 213 39.00 -3.22 1.14
N HIS A 214 38.20 -4.28 1.26
CA HIS A 214 36.75 -4.32 1.06
C HIS A 214 35.99 -4.36 2.39
N VAL A 215 36.68 -4.55 3.53
CA VAL A 215 36.07 -4.48 4.86
C VAL A 215 35.67 -3.04 5.18
N ASP A 216 34.40 -2.84 5.53
CA ASP A 216 33.92 -1.58 6.07
C ASP A 216 32.97 -1.78 7.27
N GLY A 217 32.73 -0.69 7.99
CA GLY A 217 31.81 -0.66 9.14
C GLY A 217 30.42 -0.14 8.81
N VAL A 218 30.06 0.08 7.54
CA VAL A 218 28.78 0.68 7.18
C VAL A 218 27.69 -0.38 7.01
N ILE A 219 26.48 0.09 6.68
CA ILE A 219 25.37 -0.73 6.23
C ILE A 219 25.00 -0.15 4.86
N HIS A 220 25.34 -0.86 3.79
CA HIS A 220 25.02 -0.44 2.42
C HIS A 220 23.53 -0.63 2.18
N ARG A 221 22.80 0.46 1.97
CA ARG A 221 21.34 0.37 1.79
C ARG A 221 21.06 0.08 0.32
N PHE A 222 20.78 -1.19 0.05
CA PHE A 222 20.35 -1.75 -1.24
C PHE A 222 18.88 -2.17 -1.26
N ILE A 223 18.15 -1.87 -0.19
CA ILE A 223 16.99 -1.02 -0.37
C ILE A 223 17.44 0.05 -1.37
N LYS A 224 16.86 0.05 -2.57
CA LYS A 224 16.60 1.32 -3.26
C LYS A 224 16.15 2.27 -2.15
N GLU A 225 16.65 3.51 -2.11
CA GLU A 225 16.52 4.48 -0.99
C GLU A 225 15.10 4.79 -0.48
N ARG A 226 14.08 3.97 -0.72
CA ARG A 226 13.36 3.84 -1.99
C ARG A 226 13.51 4.92 -3.11
N PRO A 227 14.35 6.01 -3.13
CA PRO A 227 14.46 7.42 -2.58
C PRO A 227 13.93 8.14 -1.31
N ASP A 228 12.85 7.83 -0.61
CA ASP A 228 11.98 6.71 -0.81
C ASP A 228 11.09 6.94 -2.06
N ARG A 229 10.76 5.86 -2.78
CA ARG A 229 9.97 5.75 -4.03
C ARG A 229 10.55 6.41 -5.34
N ALA A 230 11.38 5.68 -6.11
CA ALA A 230 11.88 6.07 -7.47
C ALA A 230 11.12 5.41 -8.63
N GLY A 231 10.74 4.13 -8.47
CA GLY A 231 9.90 3.40 -9.43
C GLY A 231 8.41 3.47 -9.11
N LEU A 232 8.06 4.19 -8.05
CA LEU A 232 6.71 4.39 -7.54
C LEU A 232 6.42 5.89 -7.66
N SER A 233 5.26 6.25 -8.20
CA SER A 233 4.90 7.65 -8.46
C SER A 233 4.80 8.48 -7.16
N MET A 234 4.82 9.82 -7.27
CA MET A 234 4.53 10.74 -6.14
C MET A 234 3.27 10.38 -5.34
N MET A 235 2.30 9.70 -5.96
CA MET A 235 1.08 9.26 -5.28
C MET A 235 1.34 8.06 -4.38
N GLU A 236 1.93 7.01 -4.95
CA GLU A 236 2.32 5.80 -4.24
C GLU A 236 3.32 6.10 -3.13
N ARG A 237 4.09 7.19 -3.29
CA ARG A 237 4.88 7.77 -2.21
C ARG A 237 4.08 7.96 -0.95
N HIS A 238 3.25 9.00 -0.96
CA HIS A 238 2.58 9.47 0.23
C HIS A 238 1.57 8.43 0.74
N ARG A 239 1.13 7.48 -0.12
CA ARG A 239 0.31 6.33 0.28
C ARG A 239 1.02 5.49 1.35
N VAL A 240 2.22 5.01 1.08
CA VAL A 240 2.97 4.14 2.01
C VAL A 240 3.21 4.85 3.35
N ALA A 241 3.60 6.13 3.32
CA ALA A 241 3.81 6.88 4.57
C ALA A 241 2.50 7.09 5.33
N ALA A 242 1.41 7.46 4.66
CA ALA A 242 0.11 7.60 5.31
C ALA A 242 -0.36 6.26 5.90
N GLU A 243 -0.22 5.14 5.19
CA GLU A 243 -0.58 3.80 5.70
C GLU A 243 0.21 3.41 6.96
N GLN A 244 1.52 3.71 7.02
CA GLN A 244 2.31 3.54 8.24
C GLN A 244 1.80 4.43 9.39
N CYS A 245 1.36 5.65 9.10
CA CYS A 245 0.80 6.54 10.12
C CYS A 245 -0.59 6.05 10.60
N ILE A 246 -1.41 5.49 9.70
CA ILE A 246 -2.71 4.87 10.02
C ILE A 246 -2.53 3.65 10.93
N ALA A 247 -1.59 2.75 10.60
CA ALA A 247 -1.30 1.56 11.41
C ALA A 247 -0.92 1.93 12.85
N ARG A 248 0.07 2.84 13.01
CA ARG A 248 0.49 3.35 14.33
C ARG A 248 -0.63 4.03 15.12
N ALA A 249 -1.58 4.69 14.45
CA ALA A 249 -2.71 5.30 15.11
C ALA A 249 -3.69 4.24 15.66
N ILE A 250 -3.90 3.14 14.93
CA ILE A 250 -4.85 2.08 15.32
C ILE A 250 -4.26 1.13 16.38
N GLU A 251 -2.94 0.92 16.40
CA GLU A 251 -2.22 0.19 17.45
C GLU A 251 -2.45 0.72 18.87
N LYS A 252 -2.93 1.97 19.01
CA LYS A 252 -3.35 2.56 20.29
C LYS A 252 -4.56 1.85 20.93
N SER A 253 -5.39 1.16 20.15
CA SER A 253 -6.56 0.45 20.66
C SER A 253 -6.15 -0.82 21.41
N THR A 254 -6.26 -0.78 22.74
CA THR A 254 -5.96 -1.94 23.60
C THR A 254 -7.03 -3.03 23.57
N GLU A 255 -8.18 -2.81 22.92
CA GLU A 255 -9.23 -3.82 22.72
C GLU A 255 -9.03 -4.49 21.34
N PRO A 256 -8.71 -5.80 21.26
CA PRO A 256 -8.34 -6.46 20.00
C PRO A 256 -9.48 -6.60 18.98
N ARG A 257 -10.74 -6.80 19.42
CA ARG A 257 -11.90 -6.89 18.54
C ARG A 257 -12.19 -5.53 17.91
N LEU A 258 -12.09 -4.46 18.69
CA LEU A 258 -12.23 -3.09 18.18
C LEU A 258 -11.11 -2.72 17.19
N ALA A 259 -9.86 -3.03 17.53
CA ALA A 259 -8.71 -2.81 16.65
C ALA A 259 -8.87 -3.55 15.31
N GLY A 260 -9.25 -4.83 15.36
CA GLY A 260 -9.52 -5.64 14.16
C GLY A 260 -10.69 -5.11 13.31
N ALA A 261 -11.75 -4.57 13.95
CA ALA A 261 -12.87 -3.97 13.23
C ALA A 261 -12.47 -2.67 12.51
N MET A 262 -11.63 -1.83 13.12
CA MET A 262 -11.08 -0.63 12.48
C MET A 262 -10.13 -0.97 11.33
N MET A 263 -9.26 -1.97 11.51
CA MET A 263 -8.34 -2.43 10.46
C MET A 263 -9.05 -3.10 9.27
N HIS A 264 -10.24 -3.68 9.45
CA HIS A 264 -10.87 -4.52 8.42
C HIS A 264 -11.12 -3.83 7.07
N LEU A 265 -11.53 -2.55 7.06
CA LEU A 265 -11.64 -1.75 5.81
C LEU A 265 -10.28 -1.23 5.30
N ILE A 266 -9.29 -1.14 6.18
CA ILE A 266 -7.94 -0.65 5.85
C ILE A 266 -7.12 -1.76 5.17
N GLU A 267 -7.23 -3.00 5.67
CA GLU A 267 -6.72 -4.21 5.01
C GLU A 267 -7.47 -4.57 3.73
N GLY A 268 -8.71 -4.10 3.55
CA GLY A 268 -9.50 -4.30 2.33
C GLY A 268 -9.01 -3.52 1.09
N GLY A 269 -7.79 -2.99 1.13
CA GLY A 269 -7.20 -2.18 0.07
C GLY A 269 -7.96 -0.88 -0.19
N GLY A 270 -7.75 -0.31 -1.37
CA GLY A 270 -8.31 0.97 -1.82
C GLY A 270 -7.23 1.96 -2.27
N LYS A 271 -7.60 2.95 -3.09
CA LYS A 271 -6.63 3.86 -3.74
C LYS A 271 -5.99 4.91 -2.81
N ARG A 272 -6.47 5.03 -1.56
CA ARG A 272 -5.97 5.97 -0.52
C ARG A 272 -5.77 7.42 -0.98
N LEU A 273 -6.59 7.89 -1.93
CA LEU A 273 -6.43 9.22 -2.52
C LEU A 273 -6.49 10.31 -1.44
N ARG A 274 -7.45 10.23 -0.51
CA ARG A 274 -7.61 11.20 0.59
C ARG A 274 -6.40 11.21 1.54
N ALA A 275 -5.77 10.06 1.76
CA ALA A 275 -4.51 9.93 2.50
C ALA A 275 -3.32 10.63 1.83
N VAL A 276 -3.26 10.57 0.49
CA VAL A 276 -2.17 11.07 -0.35
C VAL A 276 -2.27 12.57 -0.62
N LEU A 277 -3.49 13.08 -0.81
CA LEU A 277 -3.77 14.41 -1.31
C LEU A 277 -3.13 15.58 -0.53
N PRO A 278 -3.14 15.62 0.82
CA PRO A 278 -2.51 16.72 1.54
C PRO A 278 -1.00 16.81 1.26
N SER A 279 -0.32 15.67 1.10
CA SER A 279 1.10 15.65 0.78
C SER A 279 1.39 16.11 -0.64
N LEU A 280 0.64 15.64 -1.65
CA LEU A 280 0.78 16.12 -3.03
C LEU A 280 0.56 17.63 -3.16
N VAL A 281 -0.40 18.17 -2.41
CA VAL A 281 -0.65 19.61 -2.38
C VAL A 281 0.50 20.34 -1.69
N GLY A 282 1.07 19.78 -0.62
CA GLY A 282 2.24 20.36 0.04
C GLY A 282 3.49 20.39 -0.86
N GLU A 283 3.71 19.34 -1.65
CA GLU A 283 4.75 19.28 -2.69
C GLU A 283 4.46 20.30 -3.82
N ALA A 284 3.21 20.43 -4.27
CA ALA A 284 2.81 21.37 -5.33
C ALA A 284 2.92 22.85 -4.91
N VAL A 285 2.76 23.13 -3.61
CA VAL A 285 3.01 24.44 -2.98
C VAL A 285 4.50 24.66 -2.66
N GLY A 286 5.31 23.59 -2.66
CA GLY A 286 6.77 23.64 -2.48
C GLY A 286 7.26 23.55 -1.04
N HIS A 287 6.41 23.19 -0.07
CA HIS A 287 6.80 22.99 1.33
C HIS A 287 6.08 21.78 1.94
N HIS A 288 6.53 20.57 1.55
CA HIS A 288 6.12 19.30 2.14
C HIS A 288 6.92 18.97 3.41
N HIS A 289 6.31 18.23 4.34
CA HIS A 289 6.93 17.69 5.56
C HIS A 289 6.05 16.58 6.19
N ALA A 290 6.58 15.84 7.16
CA ALA A 290 5.95 14.65 7.74
C ALA A 290 4.52 14.89 8.30
N GLY A 291 4.21 16.09 8.80
CA GLY A 291 2.87 16.43 9.29
C GLY A 291 1.77 16.35 8.21
N HIS A 292 2.13 16.39 6.93
CA HIS A 292 1.19 16.13 5.82
C HIS A 292 0.80 14.66 5.72
N HIS A 293 1.68 13.73 6.12
CA HIS A 293 1.37 12.31 6.21
C HIS A 293 0.45 12.04 7.41
N ASP A 294 0.71 12.68 8.55
CA ASP A 294 -0.15 12.57 9.74
C ASP A 294 -1.57 13.09 9.44
N LEU A 295 -1.67 14.26 8.82
CA LEU A 295 -2.93 14.86 8.39
C LEU A 295 -3.68 13.98 7.37
N GLY A 296 -2.98 13.47 6.35
CA GLY A 296 -3.56 12.61 5.33
C GLY A 296 -4.11 11.30 5.92
N ALA A 297 -3.31 10.64 6.76
CA ALA A 297 -3.70 9.46 7.51
C ALA A 297 -4.92 9.71 8.41
N ALA A 298 -4.97 10.83 9.14
CA ALA A 298 -6.13 11.19 9.95
C ALA A 298 -7.40 11.40 9.10
N ILE A 299 -7.31 12.08 7.95
CA ILE A 299 -8.45 12.25 7.03
C ILE A 299 -8.87 10.91 6.40
N GLU A 300 -7.93 10.02 6.09
CA GLU A 300 -8.23 8.67 5.59
C GLU A 300 -8.88 7.80 6.68
N ILE A 301 -8.48 7.91 7.95
CA ILE A 301 -9.17 7.25 9.07
C ILE A 301 -10.62 7.77 9.17
N ILE A 302 -10.84 9.09 9.09
CA ILE A 302 -12.19 9.67 9.03
C ILE A 302 -12.97 9.14 7.82
N HIS A 303 -12.34 9.02 6.65
CA HIS A 303 -12.99 8.44 5.47
C HIS A 303 -13.41 6.98 5.70
N ASN A 304 -12.56 6.14 6.29
CA ASN A 304 -12.93 4.76 6.57
C ASN A 304 -13.99 4.69 7.70
N PHE A 305 -14.00 5.59 8.69
CA PHE A 305 -15.14 5.78 9.62
C PHE A 305 -16.45 6.02 8.86
N THR A 306 -16.47 6.97 7.91
CA THR A 306 -17.69 7.27 7.15
C THR A 306 -18.17 6.06 6.37
N LEU A 307 -17.27 5.27 5.77
CA LEU A 307 -17.64 4.01 5.09
C LEU A 307 -18.22 2.96 6.04
N VAL A 308 -17.69 2.79 7.27
CA VAL A 308 -18.26 1.85 8.25
C VAL A 308 -19.69 2.21 8.61
N HIS A 309 -19.99 3.52 8.75
CA HIS A 309 -21.33 3.98 9.11
C HIS A 309 -22.28 4.00 7.90
N ASP A 310 -21.80 4.35 6.70
CA ASP A 310 -22.50 4.27 5.41
C ASP A 310 -22.95 2.82 5.12
N ASP A 311 -22.04 1.83 5.25
CA ASP A 311 -22.35 0.39 5.14
C ASP A 311 -23.53 -0.04 6.05
N ILE A 312 -23.64 0.54 7.25
CA ILE A 312 -24.72 0.23 8.22
C ILE A 312 -26.04 0.89 7.82
N MET A 313 -25.99 2.12 7.30
CA MET A 313 -27.17 2.88 6.87
C MET A 313 -27.83 2.23 5.66
N ASP A 314 -27.01 1.84 4.67
CA ASP A 314 -27.47 1.25 3.41
C ASP A 314 -27.74 -0.26 3.54
N ASN A 315 -27.36 -0.89 4.67
CA ASN A 315 -27.38 -2.34 4.91
C ASN A 315 -26.51 -3.13 3.90
N ASP A 316 -25.42 -2.51 3.46
CA ASP A 316 -24.52 -3.01 2.42
C ASP A 316 -23.72 -4.23 2.93
N PRO A 317 -23.91 -5.46 2.41
CA PRO A 317 -23.30 -6.64 3.00
C PRO A 317 -21.81 -6.80 2.67
N ILE A 318 -21.31 -6.10 1.65
CA ILE A 318 -19.98 -6.28 1.05
C ILE A 318 -19.37 -4.92 0.74
N ARG A 319 -18.11 -4.70 1.15
CA ARG A 319 -17.30 -3.53 0.82
C ARG A 319 -15.91 -3.98 0.35
N ARG A 320 -15.46 -3.48 -0.81
CA ARG A 320 -14.16 -3.85 -1.44
C ARG A 320 -13.93 -5.38 -1.55
N GLY A 321 -14.97 -6.13 -1.91
CA GLY A 321 -14.91 -7.60 -2.05
C GLY A 321 -14.82 -8.38 -0.73
N ARG A 322 -14.80 -7.72 0.43
CA ARG A 322 -14.87 -8.33 1.77
C ARG A 322 -16.27 -8.09 2.37
N PRO A 323 -16.74 -8.91 3.32
CA PRO A 323 -17.96 -8.59 4.07
C PRO A 323 -17.81 -7.23 4.77
N ALA A 324 -18.86 -6.41 4.79
CA ALA A 324 -18.86 -5.13 5.51
C ALA A 324 -18.59 -5.33 7.01
N VAL A 325 -18.10 -4.30 7.73
CA VAL A 325 -17.67 -4.46 9.14
C VAL A 325 -18.80 -4.97 10.04
N HIS A 326 -20.03 -4.50 9.80
CA HIS A 326 -21.21 -4.91 10.58
C HIS A 326 -21.65 -6.37 10.30
N ILE A 327 -21.24 -6.95 9.17
CA ILE A 327 -21.41 -8.38 8.83
C ILE A 327 -20.25 -9.21 9.37
N ALA A 328 -19.01 -8.72 9.26
CA ALA A 328 -17.81 -9.43 9.69
C ALA A 328 -17.67 -9.54 11.23
N TYR A 329 -18.20 -8.57 11.97
CA TYR A 329 -18.13 -8.51 13.44
C TYR A 329 -19.53 -8.57 14.06
N ASP A 330 -20.20 -7.41 14.13
CA ASP A 330 -21.61 -7.18 14.43
C ASP A 330 -21.87 -5.66 14.34
N MET A 331 -23.14 -5.24 14.30
CA MET A 331 -23.52 -3.82 14.22
C MET A 331 -23.01 -2.97 15.40
N PRO A 332 -23.11 -3.37 16.68
CA PRO A 332 -22.51 -2.61 17.80
C PRO A 332 -20.99 -2.41 17.68
N THR A 333 -20.25 -3.44 17.24
CA THR A 333 -18.80 -3.38 17.02
C THR A 333 -18.48 -2.41 15.89
N ALA A 334 -19.25 -2.42 14.80
CA ALA A 334 -19.05 -1.52 13.67
C ALA A 334 -19.34 -0.04 14.03
N ILE A 335 -20.40 0.23 14.80
CA ILE A 335 -20.68 1.59 15.33
C ILE A 335 -19.48 2.08 16.15
N ASN A 336 -19.06 1.28 17.15
CA ASN A 336 -17.91 1.61 18.01
C ASN A 336 -16.60 1.78 17.23
N ALA A 337 -16.38 1.00 16.17
CA ALA A 337 -15.21 1.13 15.31
C ALA A 337 -15.19 2.49 14.60
N GLY A 338 -16.31 2.92 14.03
CA GLY A 338 -16.42 4.25 13.41
C GLY A 338 -16.21 5.38 14.43
N ASP A 339 -16.82 5.30 15.60
CA ASP A 339 -16.66 6.29 16.68
C ASP A 339 -15.20 6.39 17.15
N ALA A 340 -14.54 5.24 17.34
CA ALA A 340 -13.13 5.17 17.73
C ALA A 340 -12.19 5.71 16.64
N MET A 341 -12.45 5.41 15.36
CA MET A 341 -11.70 5.96 14.22
C MET A 341 -11.79 7.49 14.16
N LEU A 342 -12.99 8.06 14.34
CA LEU A 342 -13.17 9.51 14.39
C LEU A 342 -12.36 10.14 15.55
N ALA A 343 -12.36 9.51 16.74
CA ALA A 343 -11.58 9.98 17.88
C ALA A 343 -10.06 9.89 17.63
N LEU A 344 -9.58 8.75 17.14
CA LEU A 344 -8.16 8.49 16.83
C LEU A 344 -7.62 9.48 15.81
N ALA A 345 -8.40 9.88 14.80
CA ALA A 345 -7.98 10.89 13.82
C ALA A 345 -7.68 12.25 14.47
N PHE A 346 -8.51 12.71 15.43
CA PHE A 346 -8.24 13.95 16.16
C PHE A 346 -7.10 13.82 17.17
N GLU A 347 -6.98 12.68 17.85
CA GLU A 347 -5.87 12.38 18.76
C GLU A 347 -4.53 12.40 18.01
N MET A 348 -4.48 11.75 16.85
CA MET A 348 -3.33 11.69 15.95
C MET A 348 -2.87 13.08 15.49
N ILE A 349 -3.81 13.93 15.06
CA ILE A 349 -3.48 15.32 14.67
C ILE A 349 -2.95 16.10 15.88
N ALA A 350 -3.55 15.93 17.06
CA ALA A 350 -3.16 16.65 18.27
C ALA A 350 -1.77 16.26 18.82
N GLU A 351 -1.31 15.04 18.54
CA GLU A 351 -0.01 14.51 18.96
C GLU A 351 1.11 14.68 17.93
N SER A 352 0.79 15.03 16.68
CA SER A 352 1.80 15.23 15.63
C SER A 352 2.82 16.29 16.04
N LYS A 353 4.11 15.92 15.99
CA LYS A 353 5.23 16.81 16.31
C LYS A 353 5.55 17.79 15.18
N ASP A 354 5.12 17.45 13.96
CA ASP A 354 5.38 18.18 12.73
C ASP A 354 4.24 19.14 12.36
N ILE A 355 3.06 19.00 12.96
CA ILE A 355 1.98 19.99 12.88
C ILE A 355 2.21 21.10 13.93
N ARG A 356 2.39 22.34 13.47
CA ARG A 356 2.63 23.48 14.34
C ARG A 356 1.41 23.78 15.23
N GLY A 357 1.62 23.93 16.53
CA GLY A 357 0.54 24.12 17.51
C GLY A 357 -0.29 25.41 17.34
N ASP A 358 0.22 26.42 16.65
CA ASP A 358 -0.52 27.64 16.29
C ASP A 358 -1.61 27.38 15.24
N MET A 359 -1.42 26.39 14.36
CA MET A 359 -2.38 25.98 13.33
C MET A 359 -3.47 25.02 13.86
N MET A 360 -3.24 24.38 15.01
CA MET A 360 -4.09 23.31 15.55
C MET A 360 -5.58 23.69 15.63
N ARG A 361 -5.87 24.91 16.10
CA ARG A 361 -7.23 25.46 16.18
C ARG A 361 -7.94 25.47 14.83
N ASP A 362 -7.23 25.84 13.77
CA ASP A 362 -7.80 26.00 12.44
C ASP A 362 -7.93 24.66 11.72
N LEU A 363 -6.98 23.74 11.88
CA LEU A 363 -7.10 22.37 11.38
C LEU A 363 -8.32 21.66 12.00
N VAL A 364 -8.45 21.68 13.33
CA VAL A 364 -9.61 21.10 14.04
C VAL A 364 -10.92 21.74 13.57
N ARG A 365 -10.95 23.06 13.33
CA ARG A 365 -12.11 23.80 12.83
C ARG A 365 -12.49 23.42 11.40
N VAL A 366 -11.51 23.20 10.52
CA VAL A 366 -11.75 22.78 9.13
C VAL A 366 -12.20 21.33 9.08
N ILE A 367 -11.50 20.42 9.77
CA ILE A 367 -11.80 18.98 9.78
C ILE A 367 -13.15 18.70 10.46
N GLY A 368 -13.44 19.36 11.60
CA GLY A 368 -14.75 19.25 12.24
C GLY A 368 -15.90 19.81 11.39
N ARG A 369 -15.63 20.81 10.54
CA ARG A 369 -16.62 21.27 9.54
C ARG A 369 -16.80 20.23 8.44
N MET A 370 -15.72 19.63 7.94
CA MET A 370 -15.76 18.58 6.93
C MET A 370 -16.59 17.38 7.40
N VAL A 371 -16.32 16.85 8.60
CA VAL A 371 -17.09 15.73 9.17
C VAL A 371 -18.58 16.07 9.23
N ARG A 372 -18.93 17.26 9.73
CA ARG A 372 -20.32 17.71 9.78
C ARG A 372 -20.95 17.84 8.38
N ASN A 373 -20.22 18.41 7.41
CA ASN A 373 -20.69 18.55 6.03
C ASN A 373 -20.91 17.18 5.36
N VAL A 374 -20.07 16.18 5.65
CA VAL A 374 -20.24 14.80 5.16
C VAL A 374 -21.47 14.15 5.77
N SER A 375 -21.69 14.29 7.09
CA SER A 375 -22.92 13.81 7.74
C SER A 375 -24.18 14.54 7.24
N GLU A 376 -24.11 15.85 7.01
CA GLU A 376 -25.20 16.63 6.41
C GLU A 376 -25.50 16.16 4.97
N GLY A 377 -24.47 15.87 4.16
CA GLY A 377 -24.64 15.30 2.82
C GLY A 377 -25.20 13.87 2.83
N GLN A 378 -24.71 12.99 3.70
CA GLN A 378 -25.23 11.63 3.86
C GLN A 378 -26.72 11.64 4.22
N GLN A 379 -27.13 12.49 5.16
CA GLN A 379 -28.54 12.61 5.53
C GLN A 379 -29.40 13.10 4.36
N MET A 380 -28.91 14.05 3.55
CA MET A 380 -29.63 14.50 2.34
C MET A 380 -29.84 13.36 1.35
N ASP A 381 -28.83 12.50 1.12
CA ASP A 381 -28.92 11.35 0.22
C ASP A 381 -30.03 10.38 0.66
N MET A 382 -30.03 9.98 1.94
CA MET A 382 -31.06 9.12 2.54
C MET A 382 -32.47 9.77 2.51
N ASP A 383 -32.56 11.08 2.74
CA ASP A 383 -33.82 11.83 2.66
C ASP A 383 -34.36 11.88 1.22
N PHE A 384 -33.48 11.98 0.21
CA PHE A 384 -33.83 12.11 -1.21
C PHE A 384 -34.43 10.83 -1.82
N GLU A 385 -34.01 9.65 -1.35
CA GLU A 385 -34.59 8.36 -1.75
C GLU A 385 -36.09 8.27 -1.38
N ASN A 386 -36.44 8.78 -0.19
CA ASN A 386 -37.79 8.70 0.38
C ASN A 386 -38.68 9.90 0.03
N ARG A 387 -38.16 10.86 -0.76
CA ARG A 387 -38.82 12.14 -1.04
C ARG A 387 -39.84 12.03 -2.17
N GLU A 388 -41.06 12.52 -1.93
CA GLU A 388 -42.16 12.54 -2.92
C GLU A 388 -42.01 13.65 -3.96
N ASP A 389 -41.50 14.83 -3.56
CA ASP A 389 -41.25 15.95 -4.47
C ASP A 389 -39.93 15.80 -5.24
N MET A 390 -39.82 16.50 -6.37
CA MET A 390 -38.64 16.43 -7.24
C MET A 390 -37.44 17.11 -6.56
N VAL A 391 -36.40 16.31 -6.29
CA VAL A 391 -35.07 16.82 -5.93
C VAL A 391 -34.53 17.68 -7.09
N SER A 392 -34.14 18.90 -6.77
CA SER A 392 -33.52 19.81 -7.71
C SER A 392 -32.03 19.50 -7.90
N GLU A 393 -31.48 20.05 -8.97
CA GLU A 393 -30.07 19.93 -9.30
C GLU A 393 -29.16 20.68 -8.31
N GLU A 394 -29.64 21.79 -7.75
CA GLU A 394 -28.95 22.53 -6.69
C GLU A 394 -28.87 21.70 -5.39
N GLU A 395 -29.97 21.03 -5.01
CA GLU A 395 -30.01 20.11 -3.87
C GLU A 395 -29.10 18.89 -4.07
N TYR A 396 -29.08 18.29 -5.27
CA TYR A 396 -28.14 17.21 -5.61
C TYR A 396 -26.68 17.68 -5.52
N LEU A 397 -26.34 18.82 -6.13
CA LEU A 397 -24.97 19.37 -6.06
C LEU A 397 -24.56 19.70 -4.62
N GLN A 398 -25.49 20.20 -3.80
CA GLN A 398 -25.25 20.41 -2.37
C GLN A 398 -24.99 19.10 -1.62
N MET A 399 -25.76 18.05 -1.91
CA MET A 399 -25.59 16.72 -1.33
C MET A 399 -24.20 16.15 -1.66
N ILE A 400 -23.83 16.07 -2.94
CA ILE A 400 -22.53 15.51 -3.35
C ILE A 400 -21.33 16.38 -2.92
N SER A 401 -21.55 17.70 -2.81
CA SER A 401 -20.58 18.63 -2.21
C SER A 401 -20.30 18.29 -0.75
N GLY A 402 -21.34 17.96 0.02
CA GLY A 402 -21.23 17.49 1.41
C GLY A 402 -20.62 16.09 1.52
N LYS A 403 -21.29 15.08 0.93
CA LYS A 403 -20.97 13.65 1.07
C LYS A 403 -19.57 13.31 0.54
N THR A 404 -19.21 13.79 -0.65
CA THR A 404 -17.97 13.38 -1.34
C THR A 404 -16.93 14.50 -1.45
N ALA A 405 -17.32 15.69 -1.93
CA ALA A 405 -16.35 16.72 -2.29
C ALA A 405 -15.71 17.43 -1.08
N ALA A 406 -16.42 17.57 0.05
CA ALA A 406 -15.92 18.23 1.27
C ALA A 406 -14.62 17.61 1.79
N MET A 407 -14.40 16.30 1.60
CA MET A 407 -13.13 15.65 1.95
C MET A 407 -11.99 16.07 1.01
N PHE A 408 -12.23 16.13 -0.31
CA PHE A 408 -11.22 16.60 -1.27
C PHE A 408 -10.89 18.09 -1.06
N GLU A 409 -11.90 18.94 -0.86
CA GLU A 409 -11.74 20.35 -0.46
C GLU A 409 -10.84 20.46 0.78
N THR A 410 -11.11 19.61 1.78
CA THR A 410 -10.39 19.63 3.06
C THR A 410 -8.95 19.14 2.91
N CYS A 411 -8.70 18.04 2.22
CA CYS A 411 -7.34 17.57 1.94
C CYS A 411 -6.51 18.66 1.28
N ALA A 412 -7.08 19.36 0.29
CA ALA A 412 -6.38 20.38 -0.47
C ALA A 412 -6.16 21.68 0.32
N LEU A 413 -7.18 22.18 1.02
CA LEU A 413 -7.04 23.34 1.90
C LEU A 413 -6.03 23.08 3.02
N THR A 414 -6.15 21.95 3.73
CA THR A 414 -5.30 21.68 4.89
C THR A 414 -3.87 21.35 4.49
N GLY A 415 -3.62 20.67 3.36
CA GLY A 415 -2.28 20.54 2.78
C GLY A 415 -1.61 21.89 2.54
N ALA A 416 -2.29 22.81 1.85
CA ALA A 416 -1.77 24.16 1.61
C ALA A 416 -1.56 24.98 2.91
N MET A 417 -2.40 24.80 3.92
CA MET A 417 -2.21 25.40 5.25
C MET A 417 -0.93 24.89 5.93
N LEU A 418 -0.61 23.60 5.82
CA LEU A 418 0.60 23.00 6.43
C LEU A 418 1.89 23.50 5.78
N SER A 419 1.88 23.75 4.48
CA SER A 419 2.97 24.40 3.75
C SER A 419 3.15 25.90 4.08
N GLY A 420 2.27 26.50 4.89
CA GLY A 420 2.32 27.93 5.18
C GLY A 420 1.97 28.81 3.99
N ALA A 421 1.18 28.30 3.04
CA ALA A 421 0.80 29.02 1.83
C ALA A 421 0.03 30.32 2.12
N SER A 422 0.05 31.28 1.18
CA SER A 422 -0.78 32.48 1.28
C SER A 422 -2.27 32.14 1.19
N ASN A 423 -3.14 33.03 1.67
CA ASN A 423 -4.60 32.82 1.63
C ASN A 423 -5.11 32.60 0.19
N GLU A 424 -4.48 33.23 -0.79
CA GLU A 424 -4.80 33.11 -2.21
C GLU A 424 -4.50 31.69 -2.74
N ILE A 425 -3.34 31.13 -2.38
CA ILE A 425 -2.95 29.76 -2.73
C ILE A 425 -3.80 28.74 -1.96
N GLN A 426 -4.05 28.95 -0.66
CA GLN A 426 -4.96 28.12 0.12
C GLN A 426 -6.36 28.08 -0.52
N GLN A 427 -6.88 29.22 -0.96
CA GLN A 427 -8.17 29.30 -1.65
C GLN A 427 -8.14 28.61 -3.02
N ALA A 428 -7.05 28.72 -3.78
CA ALA A 428 -6.90 28.00 -5.05
C ALA A 428 -6.90 26.49 -4.83
N CYS A 429 -6.12 25.96 -3.88
CA CYS A 429 -6.13 24.54 -3.52
C CYS A 429 -7.50 24.08 -3.02
N ARG A 430 -8.16 24.86 -2.15
CA ARG A 430 -9.51 24.58 -1.64
C ARG A 430 -10.52 24.43 -2.78
N MET A 431 -10.56 25.41 -3.69
CA MET A 431 -11.49 25.37 -4.82
C MET A 431 -11.16 24.21 -5.78
N TRP A 432 -9.88 23.96 -6.08
CA TRP A 432 -9.48 22.79 -6.87
C TRP A 432 -10.01 21.48 -6.23
N GLY A 433 -9.80 21.27 -4.93
CA GLY A 433 -10.28 20.07 -4.23
C GLY A 433 -11.80 19.92 -4.28
N LEU A 434 -12.55 21.01 -4.13
CA LEU A 434 -14.01 21.01 -4.28
C LEU A 434 -14.44 20.60 -5.70
N GLU A 435 -13.91 21.25 -6.73
CA GLU A 435 -14.26 20.98 -8.13
C GLU A 435 -13.87 19.56 -8.56
N THR A 436 -12.69 19.08 -8.18
CA THR A 436 -12.25 17.69 -8.42
C THR A 436 -13.16 16.69 -7.70
N GLY A 437 -13.60 16.98 -6.47
CA GLY A 437 -14.50 16.11 -5.71
C GLY A 437 -15.92 16.05 -6.30
N LEU A 438 -16.43 17.15 -6.85
CA LEU A 438 -17.71 17.19 -7.56
C LEU A 438 -17.63 16.40 -8.88
N CYS A 439 -16.56 16.62 -9.66
CA CYS A 439 -16.28 15.85 -10.87
C CYS A 439 -16.18 14.34 -10.57
N PHE A 440 -15.47 13.95 -9.50
CA PHE A 440 -15.33 12.56 -9.08
C PHE A 440 -16.70 11.88 -8.88
N GLN A 441 -17.60 12.50 -8.11
CA GLN A 441 -18.92 11.90 -7.84
C GLN A 441 -19.80 11.85 -9.09
N LEU A 442 -19.83 12.92 -9.88
CA LEU A 442 -20.57 12.93 -11.15
C LEU A 442 -20.09 11.82 -12.10
N MET A 443 -18.78 11.56 -12.14
CA MET A 443 -18.21 10.47 -12.93
C MET A 443 -18.57 9.09 -12.35
N ASP A 444 -18.58 8.91 -11.03
CA ASP A 444 -19.07 7.67 -10.40
C ASP A 444 -20.52 7.37 -10.79
N ASP A 445 -21.43 8.35 -10.66
CA ASP A 445 -22.85 8.22 -11.03
C ASP A 445 -23.03 7.92 -12.54
N ILE A 446 -22.16 8.46 -13.41
CA ILE A 446 -22.17 8.18 -14.86
C ILE A 446 -21.67 6.75 -15.14
N ILE A 447 -20.63 6.33 -14.43
CA ILE A 447 -20.02 5.00 -14.60
C ILE A 447 -20.96 3.89 -14.09
N ASP A 448 -21.77 4.11 -13.04
CA ASP A 448 -22.83 3.15 -12.66
C ASP A 448 -23.77 2.85 -13.85
N ILE A 449 -24.23 3.89 -14.54
CA ILE A 449 -25.17 3.77 -15.68
C ILE A 449 -24.50 3.23 -16.96
N THR A 450 -23.20 3.48 -17.16
CA THR A 450 -22.54 3.24 -18.48
C THR A 450 -21.44 2.19 -18.50
N GLY A 451 -20.94 1.76 -17.34
CA GLY A 451 -19.91 0.72 -17.23
C GLY A 451 -20.46 -0.70 -17.45
N ASP A 452 -19.55 -1.65 -17.67
CA ASP A 452 -19.90 -3.07 -17.61
C ASP A 452 -19.91 -3.59 -16.16
N THR A 453 -20.71 -4.64 -15.93
CA THR A 453 -20.93 -5.22 -14.59
C THR A 453 -19.69 -5.95 -14.04
N GLU A 454 -18.78 -6.41 -14.90
CA GLU A 454 -17.53 -7.07 -14.45
C GLU A 454 -16.54 -6.06 -13.87
N THR A 455 -16.41 -4.89 -14.50
CA THR A 455 -15.54 -3.79 -14.07
C THR A 455 -16.10 -3.03 -12.86
N LEU A 456 -17.42 -2.89 -12.76
CA LEU A 456 -18.10 -2.22 -11.65
C LEU A 456 -18.10 -3.02 -10.34
N GLY A 457 -18.07 -4.35 -10.40
CA GLY A 457 -18.26 -5.23 -9.23
C GLY A 457 -19.67 -5.22 -8.63
N LYS A 458 -20.57 -4.34 -9.11
CA LYS A 458 -22.01 -4.31 -8.88
C LYS A 458 -22.75 -4.26 -10.23
N PRO A 459 -24.05 -4.65 -10.31
CA PRO A 459 -24.82 -4.53 -11.54
C PRO A 459 -24.84 -3.08 -12.05
N ALA A 460 -24.51 -2.88 -13.31
CA ALA A 460 -24.61 -1.57 -13.95
C ALA A 460 -26.07 -1.07 -13.93
N GLY A 461 -26.27 0.22 -13.62
CA GLY A 461 -27.58 0.85 -13.43
C GLY A 461 -28.26 0.52 -12.10
N SER A 462 -27.52 0.06 -11.09
CA SER A 462 -28.05 -0.24 -9.77
C SER A 462 -28.73 0.97 -9.12
N ASP A 463 -28.16 2.17 -9.29
CA ASP A 463 -28.68 3.42 -8.72
C ASP A 463 -30.08 3.76 -9.28
N VAL A 464 -30.35 3.38 -10.55
CA VAL A 464 -31.67 3.52 -11.19
C VAL A 464 -32.70 2.58 -10.57
N LEU A 465 -32.32 1.32 -10.29
CA LEU A 465 -33.19 0.35 -9.64
C LEU A 465 -33.48 0.73 -8.19
N GLU A 466 -32.48 1.23 -7.45
CA GLU A 466 -32.60 1.75 -6.09
C GLU A 466 -33.45 3.03 -6.04
N GLY A 467 -33.49 3.80 -7.13
CA GLY A 467 -34.23 5.06 -7.21
C GLY A 467 -33.44 6.27 -6.70
N LYS A 468 -32.10 6.14 -6.64
CA LYS A 468 -31.19 7.19 -6.20
C LYS A 468 -31.31 8.41 -7.12
N ARG A 469 -31.31 9.60 -6.50
CA ARG A 469 -31.58 10.87 -7.18
C ARG A 469 -30.33 11.45 -7.84
N THR A 470 -29.63 10.63 -8.64
CA THR A 470 -28.44 11.05 -9.40
C THR A 470 -28.79 12.15 -10.41
N LEU A 471 -27.80 12.91 -10.88
CA LEU A 471 -28.06 14.02 -11.82
C LEU A 471 -28.77 13.55 -13.11
N MET A 472 -28.40 12.36 -13.62
CA MET A 472 -29.00 11.73 -14.79
C MET A 472 -30.48 11.36 -14.53
N ALA A 473 -30.79 10.83 -13.34
CA ALA A 473 -32.17 10.54 -12.94
C ALA A 473 -33.00 11.83 -12.77
N ILE A 474 -32.44 12.87 -12.14
CA ILE A 474 -33.07 14.19 -12.00
C ILE A 474 -33.36 14.81 -13.38
N HIS A 475 -32.42 14.70 -14.33
CA HIS A 475 -32.64 15.17 -15.71
C HIS A 475 -33.71 14.35 -16.43
N ALA A 476 -33.68 13.02 -16.31
CA ALA A 476 -34.66 12.12 -16.92
C ALA A 476 -36.09 12.40 -16.40
N LEU A 477 -36.26 12.56 -15.09
CA LEU A 477 -37.55 12.88 -14.46
C LEU A 477 -38.14 14.24 -14.87
N LYS A 478 -37.38 15.12 -15.53
CA LYS A 478 -37.85 16.40 -16.09
C LYS A 478 -38.34 16.29 -17.55
N GLN A 479 -38.09 15.18 -18.23
CA GLN A 479 -38.49 14.96 -19.63
C GLN A 479 -39.95 14.51 -19.74
N ASP A 480 -40.48 14.36 -20.95
CA ASP A 480 -41.81 13.78 -21.15
C ASP A 480 -41.79 12.28 -20.76
N PRO A 481 -42.63 11.82 -19.82
CA PRO A 481 -42.71 10.41 -19.45
C PRO A 481 -43.06 9.47 -20.61
N ALA A 482 -43.62 9.98 -21.70
CA ALA A 482 -43.89 9.22 -22.92
C ALA A 482 -42.62 8.78 -23.67
N ASP A 483 -41.51 9.50 -23.51
CA ASP A 483 -40.20 9.18 -24.10
C ASP A 483 -39.37 8.23 -23.22
N LEU A 484 -39.77 8.05 -21.95
CA LEU A 484 -39.06 7.28 -20.91
C LEU A 484 -39.91 6.16 -20.24
N PRO A 485 -40.72 5.38 -20.97
CA PRO A 485 -41.69 4.47 -20.36
C PRO A 485 -41.06 3.30 -19.59
N ALA A 486 -39.88 2.78 -19.99
CA ALA A 486 -39.19 1.74 -19.25
C ALA A 486 -38.50 2.32 -18.01
N PHE A 487 -37.87 3.50 -18.11
CA PHE A 487 -37.28 4.18 -16.94
C PHE A 487 -38.31 4.43 -15.84
N HIS A 488 -39.46 5.02 -16.17
CA HIS A 488 -40.54 5.26 -15.20
C HIS A 488 -41.17 3.98 -14.65
N ALA A 489 -41.08 2.85 -15.37
CA ALA A 489 -41.58 1.57 -14.89
C ALA A 489 -40.67 0.95 -13.80
N ILE A 490 -39.34 1.24 -13.82
CA ILE A 490 -38.35 0.56 -12.98
C ILE A 490 -37.67 1.43 -11.92
N PHE A 491 -37.74 2.76 -12.04
CA PHE A 491 -37.08 3.65 -11.10
C PHE A 491 -37.57 3.41 -9.66
N GLY A 492 -36.65 3.06 -8.76
CA GLY A 492 -36.98 2.70 -7.38
C GLY A 492 -37.78 1.40 -7.22
N LYS A 493 -37.58 0.41 -8.10
CA LYS A 493 -38.24 -0.92 -8.03
C LYS A 493 -37.31 -2.08 -7.61
N GLY A 494 -36.04 -1.80 -7.36
CA GLY A 494 -35.02 -2.80 -7.03
C GLY A 494 -34.92 -3.90 -8.10
N GLU A 495 -34.57 -5.12 -7.68
CA GLU A 495 -34.43 -6.29 -8.56
C GLU A 495 -35.66 -6.58 -9.45
N SER A 496 -36.87 -6.11 -9.08
CA SER A 496 -38.07 -6.31 -9.91
C SER A 496 -38.08 -5.52 -11.23
N GLY A 497 -37.19 -4.52 -11.39
CA GLY A 497 -37.02 -3.73 -12.61
C GLY A 497 -35.92 -4.23 -13.56
N LYS A 498 -35.12 -5.22 -13.15
CA LYS A 498 -33.85 -5.59 -13.78
C LYS A 498 -33.95 -5.96 -15.26
N ASP A 499 -35.02 -6.66 -15.66
CA ASP A 499 -35.25 -7.09 -17.05
C ASP A 499 -35.42 -5.92 -18.04
N LEU A 500 -35.87 -4.75 -17.57
CA LEU A 500 -36.08 -3.55 -18.38
C LEU A 500 -34.95 -2.52 -18.24
N LEU A 501 -33.97 -2.76 -17.36
CA LEU A 501 -32.88 -1.81 -17.09
C LEU A 501 -32.06 -1.42 -18.33
N PRO A 502 -31.66 -2.34 -19.24
CA PRO A 502 -30.98 -1.95 -20.47
C PRO A 502 -31.82 -1.01 -21.35
N LYS A 503 -33.15 -1.17 -21.33
CA LYS A 503 -34.06 -0.32 -22.10
C LYS A 503 -34.26 1.05 -21.46
N ALA A 504 -34.36 1.11 -20.14
CA ALA A 504 -34.39 2.37 -19.40
C ALA A 504 -33.10 3.20 -19.61
N ILE A 505 -31.93 2.56 -19.66
CA ILE A 505 -30.66 3.23 -19.94
C ILE A 505 -30.60 3.74 -21.40
N GLU A 506 -31.09 2.97 -22.38
CA GLU A 506 -31.23 3.43 -23.77
C GLU A 506 -32.16 4.66 -23.87
N GLU A 507 -33.28 4.65 -23.15
CA GLU A 507 -34.22 5.77 -23.06
C GLU A 507 -33.57 7.01 -22.43
N MET A 508 -32.92 6.88 -21.26
CA MET A 508 -32.15 7.96 -20.62
C MET A 508 -31.06 8.53 -21.52
N ASN A 509 -30.42 7.72 -22.36
CA ASN A 509 -29.44 8.17 -23.33
C ASN A 509 -30.10 8.95 -24.49
N SER A 510 -31.25 8.48 -24.99
CA SER A 510 -31.98 9.10 -26.11
C SER A 510 -32.51 10.51 -25.80
N VAL A 511 -32.93 10.77 -24.56
CA VAL A 511 -33.31 12.10 -24.07
C VAL A 511 -32.13 12.96 -23.60
N GLY A 512 -30.89 12.45 -23.72
CA GLY A 512 -29.66 13.19 -23.41
C GLY A 512 -29.29 13.27 -21.92
N SER A 513 -29.92 12.51 -21.02
CA SER A 513 -29.62 12.59 -19.57
C SER A 513 -28.18 12.23 -19.23
N ILE A 514 -27.62 11.20 -19.86
CA ILE A 514 -26.22 10.79 -19.66
C ILE A 514 -25.26 11.90 -20.12
N GLU A 515 -25.57 12.52 -21.26
CA GLU A 515 -24.79 13.62 -21.82
C GLU A 515 -24.90 14.89 -20.97
N TYR A 516 -26.05 15.14 -20.35
CA TYR A 516 -26.23 16.21 -19.37
C TYR A 516 -25.27 16.05 -18.18
N GLY A 517 -25.19 14.83 -17.63
CA GLY A 517 -24.24 14.47 -16.57
C GLY A 517 -22.79 14.70 -16.98
N ARG A 518 -22.39 14.21 -18.16
CA ARG A 518 -21.02 14.39 -18.69
C ARG A 518 -20.64 15.85 -18.88
N ASN A 519 -21.55 16.68 -19.39
CA ASN A 519 -21.29 18.11 -19.55
C ASN A 519 -21.08 18.79 -18.19
N ARG A 520 -21.87 18.45 -17.16
CA ARG A 520 -21.64 18.98 -15.81
C ARG A 520 -20.32 18.49 -15.20
N ALA A 521 -19.94 17.22 -15.38
CA ALA A 521 -18.64 16.72 -14.93
C ALA A 521 -17.47 17.47 -15.61
N MET A 522 -17.61 17.75 -16.91
CA MET A 522 -16.63 18.53 -17.69
C MET A 522 -16.51 20.00 -17.25
N GLU A 523 -17.62 20.63 -16.81
CA GLU A 523 -17.61 21.98 -16.22
C GLU A 523 -16.75 22.02 -14.95
N HIS A 524 -16.96 21.07 -14.02
CA HIS A 524 -16.17 20.96 -12.79
C HIS A 524 -14.70 20.57 -13.05
N HIS A 525 -14.45 19.63 -13.96
CA HIS A 525 -13.09 19.29 -14.45
C HIS A 525 -12.34 20.53 -14.97
N SER A 526 -13.00 21.32 -15.81
CA SER A 526 -12.43 22.56 -16.37
C SER A 526 -12.15 23.60 -15.29
N ALA A 527 -13.04 23.74 -14.30
CA ALA A 527 -12.87 24.65 -13.17
C ALA A 527 -11.69 24.24 -12.27
N ALA A 528 -11.55 22.95 -11.96
CA ALA A 528 -10.42 22.40 -11.21
C ALA A 528 -9.06 22.78 -11.84
N HIS A 529 -8.93 22.58 -13.17
CA HIS A 529 -7.73 23.00 -13.92
C HIS A 529 -7.48 24.51 -13.91
N ILE A 530 -8.52 25.34 -13.92
CA ILE A 530 -8.36 26.80 -13.77
C ILE A 530 -7.78 27.16 -12.40
N HIS A 531 -8.17 26.44 -11.34
CA HIS A 531 -7.65 26.68 -9.99
C HIS A 531 -6.18 26.26 -9.83
N LEU A 532 -5.76 25.12 -10.38
CA LEU A 532 -4.35 24.68 -10.34
C LEU A 532 -3.38 25.63 -11.05
N ARG A 533 -3.84 26.41 -12.04
CA ARG A 533 -2.99 27.40 -12.74
C ARG A 533 -2.44 28.51 -11.84
N ASN A 534 -2.97 28.67 -10.63
CA ASN A 534 -2.47 29.64 -9.64
C ASN A 534 -1.26 29.12 -8.84
N LEU A 535 -0.96 27.81 -8.89
CA LEU A 535 0.23 27.21 -8.29
C LEU A 535 1.40 27.26 -9.29
N GLU A 536 2.64 27.26 -8.78
CA GLU A 536 3.82 27.15 -9.64
C GLU A 536 3.87 25.80 -10.37
N VAL A 537 4.53 25.76 -11.53
CA VAL A 537 4.65 24.53 -12.32
C VAL A 537 5.68 23.62 -11.65
N SER A 538 5.20 22.46 -11.19
CA SER A 538 5.98 21.43 -10.50
C SER A 538 5.48 20.04 -10.91
N GLU A 539 6.32 19.01 -10.71
CA GLU A 539 5.91 17.61 -10.93
C GLU A 539 4.62 17.29 -10.14
N ALA A 540 4.56 17.70 -8.88
CA ALA A 540 3.42 17.55 -8.00
C ALA A 540 2.16 18.21 -8.56
N ARG A 541 2.24 19.46 -9.06
CA ARG A 541 1.10 20.12 -9.71
C ARG A 541 0.63 19.33 -10.93
N THR A 542 1.54 18.84 -11.78
CA THR A 542 1.17 18.00 -12.94
C THR A 542 0.51 16.68 -12.52
N ILE A 543 0.86 16.12 -11.37
CA ILE A 543 0.15 14.96 -10.80
C ILE A 543 -1.26 15.33 -10.33
N LEU A 544 -1.48 16.53 -9.79
CA LEU A 544 -2.84 17.01 -9.46
C LEU A 544 -3.68 17.29 -10.71
N GLU A 545 -3.06 17.79 -11.78
CA GLU A 545 -3.67 17.95 -13.12
C GLU A 545 -4.08 16.56 -13.65
N ASN A 546 -3.15 15.60 -13.71
CA ASN A 546 -3.41 14.23 -14.14
C ASN A 546 -4.47 13.50 -13.28
N LEU A 547 -4.51 13.73 -11.96
CA LEU A 547 -5.54 13.16 -11.07
C LEU A 547 -6.93 13.73 -11.35
N THR A 548 -6.99 14.95 -11.87
CA THR A 548 -8.23 15.59 -12.34
C THR A 548 -8.65 15.01 -13.69
N ASP A 549 -7.71 14.82 -14.62
CA ASP A 549 -7.95 14.20 -15.93
C ASP A 549 -8.36 12.73 -15.85
N TRP A 550 -7.71 11.96 -14.96
CA TRP A 550 -7.97 10.54 -14.75
C TRP A 550 -9.45 10.25 -14.43
N GLN A 551 -10.20 11.19 -13.84
CA GLN A 551 -11.64 10.98 -13.59
C GLN A 551 -12.45 10.75 -14.87
N LEU A 552 -12.06 11.39 -15.97
CA LEU A 552 -12.71 11.25 -17.28
C LEU A 552 -12.22 9.99 -18.02
N GLU A 553 -10.93 9.66 -17.89
CA GLU A 553 -10.29 8.48 -18.52
C GLU A 553 -10.88 7.14 -18.03
N ARG A 554 -11.60 7.14 -16.90
CA ARG A 554 -12.32 5.96 -16.38
C ARG A 554 -13.45 5.46 -17.29
N MET A 555 -13.82 6.20 -18.34
CA MET A 555 -14.82 5.79 -19.34
C MET A 555 -14.22 5.25 -20.65
N SER A 556 -12.89 5.25 -20.83
CA SER A 556 -12.22 5.00 -22.12
C SER A 556 -11.46 3.67 -22.22
#